data_AF-A0A957R183-F1
#
_entry.id   AF-A0A957R183-F1
#
_cell.length_a   1.000
_cell.length_b   1.000
_cell.length_c   1.000
_cell.angle_alpha   90.00
_cell.angle_beta   90.00
_cell.angle_gamma   90.00
#
_symmetry.space_group_name_H-M   'P 1'
#
loop_
_entity.id
_entity.type
_entity.pdbx_description
1 polymer ?
#
loop_
_entity_poly.entity_id
_entity_poly.type
_entity_poly.pdbx_seq_one_letter_code
_entity_poly.pdbx_strand_id
1 'polypeptide(L)'
;MNELIERYLQAVGRLLPQKRRGDIIAEMRSSLYDTLEGQPPEKERAATIALLEKMGPPAQVAAAYDPAGSYLIGPALFPTFKLVLGIVFCAVIGAQLLAILLSVVLAGAGIDPLQMVGDIVGGLPTALGMVVLVFWVLQRLEVDVTHAEQFDPTRLPELDKESRSVDRFGLLLGILISVAFLTFLTQFALQGKFAWVNGQNWYENPVIHRYFPVMALSLLVAIVVDVALLLYGRWSLGMRLATIGSKLFSLVVLLLLVVGHNAWFAAAG
;
A
#
# COMPACT_ATOMS: atom_id res chain seq x y z
N MET A 1 9.46 -16.60 44.63
CA MET A 1 9.15 -16.08 43.28
C MET A 1 10.39 -15.37 42.76
N ASN A 2 10.90 -15.78 41.60
CA ASN A 2 12.24 -15.42 41.16
C ASN A 2 12.22 -14.07 40.42
N GLU A 3 12.79 -13.04 41.04
CA GLU A 3 12.72 -11.66 40.55
C GLU A 3 13.29 -11.49 39.13
N LEU A 4 14.29 -12.30 38.77
CA LEU A 4 14.92 -12.27 37.44
C LEU A 4 13.94 -12.68 36.33
N ILE A 5 13.10 -13.67 36.60
CA ILE A 5 12.08 -14.18 35.66
C ILE A 5 11.03 -13.09 35.44
N GLU A 6 10.54 -12.46 36.50
CA GLU A 6 9.53 -11.41 36.38
C GLU A 6 10.08 -10.18 35.64
N ARG A 7 11.34 -9.80 35.87
CA ARG A 7 12.02 -8.73 35.11
C ARG A 7 12.17 -9.09 33.64
N TYR A 8 12.51 -10.35 33.32
CA TYR A 8 12.62 -10.82 31.95
C TYR A 8 11.27 -10.83 31.23
N LEU A 9 10.23 -11.38 31.86
CA LEU A 9 8.86 -11.37 31.36
C LEU A 9 8.33 -9.96 31.18
N GLN A 10 8.65 -9.03 32.08
CA GLN A 10 8.29 -7.62 31.92
C GLN A 10 8.96 -7.00 30.69
N ALA A 11 10.24 -7.31 30.44
CA ALA A 11 10.97 -6.83 29.27
C ALA A 11 10.39 -7.39 27.96
N VAL A 12 10.08 -8.69 27.90
CA VAL A 12 9.40 -9.32 26.75
C VAL A 12 8.01 -8.71 26.56
N GLY A 13 7.24 -8.58 27.65
CA GLY A 13 5.88 -8.06 27.62
C GLY A 13 5.79 -6.66 27.07
N ARG A 14 6.76 -5.77 27.36
CA ARG A 14 6.81 -4.40 26.81
C ARG A 14 6.88 -4.37 25.29
N LEU A 15 7.45 -5.40 24.66
CA LEU A 15 7.64 -5.50 23.22
C LEU A 15 6.48 -6.22 22.52
N LEU A 16 5.60 -6.89 23.26
CA LEU A 16 4.47 -7.63 22.70
C LEU A 16 3.23 -6.75 22.44
N PRO A 17 2.39 -7.10 21.45
CA PRO A 17 1.11 -6.45 21.18
C PRO A 17 0.18 -6.50 22.39
N GLN A 18 -0.43 -5.37 22.72
CA GLN A 18 -1.26 -5.23 23.92
C GLN A 18 -2.42 -6.24 23.98
N LYS A 19 -2.97 -6.63 22.82
CA LYS A 19 -4.09 -7.60 22.72
C LYS A 19 -3.75 -9.02 23.18
N ARG A 20 -2.52 -9.50 22.95
CA ARG A 20 -2.11 -10.90 23.27
C ARG A 20 -1.05 -11.00 24.36
N ARG A 21 -0.54 -9.84 24.82
CA ARG A 21 0.52 -9.75 25.83
C ARG A 21 0.21 -10.55 27.10
N GLY A 22 -1.03 -10.49 27.60
CA GLY A 22 -1.42 -11.17 28.84
C GLY A 22 -1.26 -12.69 28.72
N ASP A 23 -1.85 -13.27 27.68
CA ASP A 23 -1.87 -14.71 27.45
C ASP A 23 -0.45 -15.24 27.18
N ILE A 24 0.31 -14.56 26.32
CA ILE A 24 1.69 -14.95 25.99
C ILE A 24 2.58 -14.91 27.24
N ILE A 25 2.47 -13.87 28.06
CA ILE A 25 3.26 -13.76 29.29
C ILE A 25 2.84 -14.82 30.33
N ALA A 26 1.56 -15.16 30.41
CA ALA A 26 1.09 -16.22 31.30
C ALA A 26 1.62 -17.59 30.88
N GLU A 27 1.56 -17.90 29.58
CA GLU A 27 2.09 -19.14 29.00
C GLU A 27 3.61 -19.26 29.19
N MET A 28 4.36 -18.20 28.85
CA MET A 28 5.80 -18.16 29.06
C MET A 28 6.16 -18.27 30.55
N ARG A 29 5.40 -17.63 31.43
CA ARG A 29 5.60 -17.75 32.89
C ARG A 29 5.47 -19.19 33.33
N SER A 30 4.39 -19.88 32.94
CA SER A 30 4.18 -21.28 33.28
C SER A 30 5.33 -22.14 32.79
N SER A 31 5.68 -22.04 31.50
CA SER A 31 6.75 -22.84 30.89
C SER A 31 8.11 -22.64 31.57
N LEU A 32 8.44 -21.40 31.97
CA LEU A 32 9.68 -21.10 32.68
C LEU A 32 9.71 -21.71 34.08
N TYR A 33 8.61 -21.63 34.83
CA TYR A 33 8.54 -22.22 36.17
C TYR A 33 8.53 -23.75 36.11
N ASP A 34 7.84 -24.36 35.16
CA ASP A 34 7.83 -25.82 34.96
C ASP A 34 9.24 -26.35 34.64
N THR A 35 10.02 -25.60 33.86
CA THR A 35 11.41 -25.99 33.52
C THR A 35 12.36 -25.89 34.72
N LEU A 36 12.05 -25.02 35.68
CA LEU A 36 12.85 -24.80 36.89
C LEU A 36 12.36 -25.63 38.07
N GLU A 37 11.19 -26.27 37.95
CA GLU A 37 10.62 -27.12 38.98
C GLU A 37 11.53 -28.32 39.27
N GLY A 38 11.76 -28.61 40.55
CA GLY A 38 12.66 -29.68 40.99
C GLY A 38 14.15 -29.33 41.00
N GLN A 39 14.55 -28.10 40.65
CA GLN A 39 15.92 -27.63 40.89
C GLN A 39 16.17 -27.43 42.40
N PRO A 40 17.33 -27.88 42.93
CA PRO A 40 17.67 -27.60 44.32
C PRO A 40 17.84 -26.09 44.54
N PRO A 41 17.44 -25.54 45.70
CA PRO A 41 17.42 -24.10 45.96
C PRO A 41 18.79 -23.43 45.82
N GLU A 42 19.87 -24.19 46.07
CA GLU A 42 21.25 -23.72 45.89
C GLU A 42 21.65 -23.49 44.42
N LYS A 43 21.02 -24.22 43.48
CA LYS A 43 21.31 -24.13 42.03
C LYS A 43 20.25 -23.37 41.24
N GLU A 44 19.09 -23.10 41.83
CA GLU A 44 17.94 -22.46 41.19
C GLU A 44 18.32 -21.14 40.48
N ARG A 45 19.12 -20.29 41.13
CA ARG A 45 19.55 -19.00 40.56
C ARG A 45 20.47 -19.17 39.35
N ALA A 46 21.42 -20.10 39.40
CA ALA A 46 22.32 -20.39 38.29
C ALA A 46 21.58 -21.04 37.11
N ALA A 47 20.66 -21.96 37.41
CA ALA A 47 19.78 -22.59 36.41
C ALA A 47 18.89 -21.56 35.71
N THR A 48 18.36 -20.57 36.46
CA THR A 48 17.57 -19.47 35.89
C THR A 48 18.39 -18.63 34.91
N ILE A 49 19.61 -18.26 35.27
CA ILE A 49 20.49 -17.47 34.40
C ILE A 49 20.80 -18.24 33.11
N ALA A 50 21.21 -19.51 33.23
CA ALA A 50 21.52 -20.36 32.08
C ALA A 50 20.31 -20.56 31.16
N LEU A 51 19.09 -20.70 31.72
CA LEU A 51 17.86 -20.81 30.95
C LEU A 51 17.55 -19.52 30.17
N LEU A 52 17.66 -18.37 30.83
CA LEU A 52 17.43 -17.07 30.18
C LEU A 52 18.50 -16.75 29.12
N GLU A 53 19.76 -17.11 29.34
CA GLU A 53 20.82 -17.01 28.34
C GLU A 53 20.54 -17.88 27.11
N LYS A 54 20.02 -19.10 27.31
CA LYS A 54 19.62 -20.00 26.22
C LYS A 54 18.44 -19.44 25.42
N MET A 55 17.49 -18.78 26.08
CA MET A 55 16.38 -18.10 25.40
C MET A 55 16.83 -16.84 24.64
N GLY A 56 17.86 -16.17 25.12
CA GLY A 56 18.44 -15.00 24.48
C GLY A 56 17.72 -13.69 24.82
N PRO A 57 17.98 -12.62 24.05
CA PRO A 57 17.48 -11.28 24.34
C PRO A 57 15.94 -11.19 24.30
N PRO A 58 15.29 -10.44 25.21
CA PRO A 58 13.84 -10.27 25.24
C PRO A 58 13.23 -9.82 23.91
N ALA A 59 13.96 -9.03 23.12
CA ALA A 59 13.52 -8.56 21.81
C ALA A 59 13.44 -9.67 20.76
N GLN A 60 14.37 -10.62 20.76
CA GLN A 60 14.34 -11.75 19.84
C GLN A 60 13.19 -12.69 20.19
N VAL A 61 12.99 -12.93 21.49
CA VAL A 61 11.88 -13.77 21.96
C VAL A 61 10.53 -13.14 21.64
N ALA A 62 10.35 -11.83 21.89
CA ALA A 62 9.11 -11.14 21.55
C ALA A 62 8.80 -11.17 20.04
N ALA A 63 9.82 -11.02 19.18
CA ALA A 63 9.65 -11.07 17.72
C ALA A 63 9.17 -12.44 17.22
N ALA A 64 9.51 -13.54 17.92
CA ALA A 64 9.05 -14.88 17.58
C ALA A 64 7.53 -15.06 17.80
N TYR A 65 6.96 -14.35 18.77
CA TYR A 65 5.51 -14.39 19.07
C TYR A 65 4.69 -13.36 18.27
N ASP A 66 5.33 -12.34 17.69
CA ASP A 66 4.70 -11.38 16.76
C ASP A 66 5.54 -11.17 15.48
N PRO A 67 5.60 -12.20 14.62
CA PRO A 67 6.32 -12.08 13.36
C PRO A 67 5.67 -11.06 12.41
N ALA A 68 4.39 -10.70 12.56
CA ALA A 68 3.71 -9.76 11.66
C ALA A 68 3.89 -8.29 12.05
N GLY A 69 3.96 -7.98 13.35
CA GLY A 69 4.12 -6.61 13.86
C GLY A 69 5.55 -6.06 13.76
N SER A 70 6.53 -6.91 13.47
CA SER A 70 7.95 -6.54 13.36
C SER A 70 8.37 -6.02 11.98
N TYR A 71 7.52 -6.16 10.94
CA TYR A 71 7.82 -5.75 9.58
C TYR A 71 6.95 -4.57 9.12
N LEU A 72 7.54 -3.65 8.34
CA LEU A 72 6.79 -2.60 7.64
C LEU A 72 5.87 -3.20 6.57
N ILE A 73 6.38 -4.20 5.84
CA ILE A 73 5.68 -4.99 4.83
C ILE A 73 6.05 -6.44 5.11
N GLY A 74 5.08 -7.25 5.53
CA GLY A 74 5.31 -8.63 5.94
C GLY A 74 5.67 -9.56 4.78
N PRO A 75 6.26 -10.73 5.06
CA PRO A 75 6.70 -11.68 4.04
C PRO A 75 5.58 -12.18 3.12
N ALA A 76 4.33 -12.20 3.60
CA ALA A 76 3.16 -12.54 2.77
C ALA A 76 2.85 -11.49 1.69
N LEU A 77 3.03 -10.20 2.00
CA LEU A 77 2.76 -9.09 1.08
C LEU A 77 3.96 -8.77 0.18
N PHE A 78 5.16 -9.18 0.57
CA PHE A 78 6.40 -8.78 -0.07
C PHE A 78 6.52 -9.17 -1.56
N PRO A 79 6.10 -10.37 -2.02
CA PRO A 79 6.13 -10.71 -3.44
C PRO A 79 5.27 -9.77 -4.28
N THR A 80 4.05 -9.49 -3.81
CA THR A 80 3.10 -8.57 -4.46
C THR A 80 3.63 -7.15 -4.45
N PHE A 81 4.22 -6.69 -3.33
CA PHE A 81 4.88 -5.40 -3.23
C PHE A 81 5.95 -5.21 -4.32
N LYS A 82 6.85 -6.18 -4.51
CA LYS A 82 7.90 -6.10 -5.54
C LYS A 82 7.33 -5.99 -6.95
N LEU A 83 6.34 -6.81 -7.27
CA LEU A 83 5.68 -6.79 -8.59
C LEU A 83 5.07 -5.41 -8.84
N VAL A 84 4.32 -4.92 -7.86
CA VAL A 84 3.62 -3.64 -7.94
C VAL A 84 4.58 -2.47 -8.06
N LEU A 85 5.62 -2.43 -7.23
CA LEU A 85 6.64 -1.39 -7.29
C LEU A 85 7.28 -1.34 -8.68
N GLY A 86 7.57 -2.50 -9.27
CA GLY A 86 8.07 -2.60 -10.65
C GLY A 86 7.11 -2.00 -11.68
N ILE A 87 5.82 -2.36 -11.63
CA ILE A 87 4.79 -1.82 -12.54
C ILE A 87 4.69 -0.30 -12.40
N VAL A 88 4.62 0.21 -11.17
CA VAL A 88 4.49 1.65 -10.91
C VAL A 88 5.71 2.40 -11.43
N PHE A 89 6.92 1.88 -11.21
CA PHE A 89 8.14 2.50 -11.74
C PHE A 89 8.16 2.48 -13.27
N CYS A 90 7.82 1.37 -13.92
CA CYS A 90 7.70 1.29 -15.36
C CYS A 90 6.68 2.29 -15.91
N ALA A 91 5.52 2.45 -15.24
CA ALA A 91 4.49 3.39 -15.64
C ALA A 91 4.96 4.85 -15.51
N VAL A 92 5.58 5.22 -14.38
CA VAL A 92 6.10 6.58 -14.15
C VAL A 92 7.20 6.92 -15.15
N ILE A 93 8.18 6.03 -15.33
CA ILE A 93 9.26 6.23 -16.30
C ILE A 93 8.70 6.28 -17.72
N GLY A 94 7.82 5.35 -18.09
CA GLY A 94 7.20 5.30 -19.42
C GLY A 94 6.39 6.55 -19.73
N ALA A 95 5.63 7.07 -18.77
CA ALA A 95 4.88 8.31 -18.92
C ALA A 95 5.81 9.52 -19.08
N GLN A 96 6.91 9.57 -18.33
CA GLN A 96 7.90 10.65 -18.45
C GLN A 96 8.61 10.61 -19.80
N LEU A 97 9.02 9.42 -20.27
CA LEU A 97 9.62 9.24 -21.60
C LEU A 97 8.65 9.63 -22.71
N LEU A 98 7.37 9.28 -22.58
CA LEU A 98 6.34 9.68 -23.53
C LEU A 98 6.17 11.22 -23.54
N ALA A 99 6.15 11.86 -22.38
CA ALA A 99 6.07 13.31 -22.29
C ALA A 99 7.27 14.00 -22.96
N ILE A 100 8.48 13.49 -22.73
CA ILE A 100 9.70 14.00 -23.38
C ILE A 100 9.61 13.79 -24.89
N LEU A 101 9.24 12.59 -25.36
CA LEU A 101 9.09 12.29 -26.78
C LEU A 101 8.11 13.26 -27.45
N LEU A 102 6.95 13.49 -26.82
CA LEU A 102 5.96 14.44 -27.32
C LEU A 102 6.52 15.86 -27.35
N SER A 103 7.28 16.30 -26.34
CA SER A 103 7.94 17.61 -26.37
C SER A 103 8.97 17.73 -27.50
N VAL A 104 9.76 16.69 -27.78
CA VAL A 104 10.76 16.76 -28.86
C VAL A 104 10.08 16.76 -30.23
N VAL A 105 9.15 15.85 -30.45
CA VAL A 105 8.48 15.65 -31.74
C VAL A 105 7.51 16.78 -32.06
N LEU A 106 6.76 17.26 -31.07
CA LEU A 106 5.71 18.26 -31.27
C LEU A 106 6.17 19.69 -30.97
N ALA A 107 7.15 19.91 -30.08
CA ALA A 107 7.66 21.26 -29.77
C ALA A 107 8.89 21.66 -30.59
N GLY A 108 9.62 20.70 -31.15
CA GLY A 108 11.02 20.93 -31.53
C GLY A 108 11.90 21.34 -30.34
N ALA A 109 11.51 20.95 -29.10
CA ALA A 109 12.25 21.32 -27.90
C ALA A 109 13.62 20.62 -27.90
N GLY A 110 14.65 21.37 -27.52
CA GLY A 110 15.96 20.79 -27.24
C GLY A 110 15.89 19.86 -26.04
N ILE A 111 16.65 18.75 -26.09
CA ILE A 111 16.78 17.85 -24.95
C ILE A 111 17.93 18.36 -24.09
N ASP A 112 17.62 18.75 -22.85
CA ASP A 112 18.64 18.89 -21.81
C ASP A 112 18.75 17.53 -21.07
N PRO A 113 19.86 16.79 -21.22
CA PRO A 113 20.03 15.49 -20.58
C PRO A 113 19.97 15.58 -19.05
N LEU A 114 20.42 16.68 -18.45
CA LEU A 114 20.44 16.86 -17.00
C LEU A 114 19.02 17.08 -16.47
N GLN A 115 18.23 17.90 -17.16
CA GLN A 115 16.82 18.12 -16.82
C GLN A 115 16.00 16.85 -17.02
N MET A 116 16.23 16.12 -18.10
CA MET A 116 15.56 14.83 -18.38
C MET A 116 15.79 13.82 -17.24
N VAL A 117 17.03 13.66 -16.79
CA VAL A 117 17.34 12.78 -15.66
C VAL A 117 16.67 13.29 -14.39
N GLY A 118 16.70 14.60 -14.14
CA GLY A 118 16.02 15.23 -12.99
C GLY A 118 14.52 14.96 -12.96
N ASP A 119 13.83 15.08 -14.09
CA ASP A 119 12.39 14.86 -14.18
C ASP A 119 12.02 13.37 -13.99
N ILE A 120 12.78 12.45 -14.60
CA ILE A 120 12.56 11.01 -14.44
C ILE A 120 12.78 10.58 -13.00
N VAL A 121 13.90 11.02 -12.39
CA VAL A 121 14.26 10.64 -11.03
C VAL A 121 13.35 11.33 -10.00
N GLY A 122 12.91 12.56 -10.25
CA GLY A 122 12.09 13.35 -9.32
C GLY A 122 10.73 12.72 -9.00
N GLY A 123 10.14 11.98 -9.93
CA GLY A 123 8.86 11.28 -9.73
C GLY A 123 8.95 10.00 -8.89
N LEU A 124 10.12 9.34 -8.87
CA LEU A 124 10.28 8.02 -8.26
C LEU A 124 10.13 8.01 -6.73
N PRO A 125 10.67 8.97 -5.95
CA PRO A 125 10.49 9.01 -4.50
C PRO A 125 9.01 9.12 -4.10
N THR A 126 8.24 9.94 -4.81
CA THR A 126 6.82 10.12 -4.53
C THR A 126 6.05 8.83 -4.81
N ALA A 127 6.32 8.20 -5.96
CA ALA A 127 5.70 6.94 -6.33
C ALA A 127 6.04 5.81 -5.34
N LEU A 128 7.32 5.68 -4.96
CA LEU A 128 7.77 4.73 -3.95
C LEU A 128 7.09 4.97 -2.60
N GLY A 129 7.05 6.23 -2.15
CA GLY A 129 6.39 6.62 -0.90
C GLY A 129 4.92 6.21 -0.87
N MET A 130 4.20 6.42 -1.96
CA MET A 130 2.79 6.03 -2.07
C MET A 130 2.60 4.51 -2.06
N VAL A 131 3.43 3.76 -2.81
CA VAL A 131 3.36 2.29 -2.81
C VAL A 131 3.66 1.74 -1.41
N VAL A 132 4.71 2.24 -0.75
CA VAL A 132 5.04 1.86 0.63
C VAL A 132 3.90 2.19 1.59
N LEU A 133 3.29 3.37 1.47
CA LEU A 133 2.18 3.79 2.32
C LEU A 133 0.98 2.85 2.15
N VAL A 134 0.61 2.51 0.91
CA VAL A 134 -0.49 1.57 0.64
C VAL A 134 -0.20 0.20 1.25
N PHE A 135 0.97 -0.37 1.00
CA PHE A 135 1.34 -1.68 1.54
C PHE A 135 1.47 -1.68 3.06
N TRP A 136 1.92 -0.59 3.65
CA TRP A 136 1.96 -0.41 5.10
C TRP A 136 0.55 -0.37 5.70
N VAL A 137 -0.39 0.33 5.08
CA VAL A 137 -1.81 0.34 5.49
C VAL A 137 -2.41 -1.06 5.36
N LEU A 138 -2.16 -1.77 4.26
CA LEU A 138 -2.61 -3.15 4.07
C LEU A 138 -2.06 -4.10 5.13
N GLN A 139 -0.77 -3.98 5.46
CA GLN A 139 -0.13 -4.75 6.53
C GLN A 139 -0.77 -4.47 7.89
N ARG A 140 -1.04 -3.19 8.21
CA ARG A 140 -1.67 -2.78 9.49
C ARG A 140 -3.10 -3.25 9.64
N LEU A 141 -3.79 -3.46 8.53
CA LEU A 141 -5.16 -3.94 8.50
C LEU A 141 -5.24 -5.47 8.39
N GLU A 142 -4.10 -6.16 8.49
CA GLU A 142 -3.98 -7.62 8.43
C GLU A 142 -4.68 -8.22 7.19
N VAL A 143 -4.65 -7.48 6.07
CA VAL A 143 -5.33 -7.92 4.84
C VAL A 143 -4.54 -9.06 4.21
N ASP A 144 -5.16 -10.24 4.19
CA ASP A 144 -4.63 -11.36 3.42
C ASP A 144 -4.95 -11.20 1.93
N VAL A 145 -3.90 -10.90 1.16
CA VAL A 145 -3.95 -10.76 -0.32
C VAL A 145 -3.24 -11.91 -1.01
N THR A 146 -2.75 -12.88 -0.25
CA THR A 146 -2.11 -14.08 -0.77
C THR A 146 -3.18 -15.05 -1.25
N HIS A 147 -3.23 -15.32 -2.55
CA HIS A 147 -3.96 -16.46 -3.14
C HIS A 147 -3.26 -17.80 -2.81
N ALA A 148 -2.85 -18.00 -1.56
CA ALA A 148 -2.41 -19.30 -1.09
C ALA A 148 -3.63 -19.98 -0.47
N GLU A 149 -4.53 -20.50 -1.31
CA GLU A 149 -5.43 -21.55 -0.83
C GLU A 149 -4.54 -22.67 -0.30
N GLN A 150 -4.50 -22.83 1.02
CA GLN A 150 -4.01 -24.08 1.61
C GLN A 150 -4.93 -25.17 1.07
N PHE A 151 -4.38 -25.96 0.15
CA PHE A 151 -5.09 -27.02 -0.55
C PHE A 151 -5.59 -28.06 0.47
N ASP A 152 -6.91 -28.10 0.68
CA ASP A 152 -7.60 -29.08 1.51
C ASP A 152 -8.47 -29.98 0.62
N PRO A 153 -8.06 -31.25 0.37
CA PRO A 153 -8.79 -32.16 -0.51
C PRO A 153 -10.18 -32.58 0.03
N THR A 154 -10.53 -32.22 1.27
CA THR A 154 -11.83 -32.52 1.88
C THR A 154 -12.83 -31.35 1.88
N ARG A 155 -12.39 -30.16 1.44
CA ARG A 155 -13.20 -28.93 1.33
C ARG A 155 -13.54 -28.55 -0.12
N LEU A 156 -13.69 -29.55 -0.99
CA LEU A 156 -14.28 -29.32 -2.32
C LEU A 156 -15.70 -28.76 -2.12
N PRO A 157 -16.00 -27.54 -2.61
CA PRO A 157 -17.29 -26.93 -2.35
C PRO A 157 -18.42 -27.72 -3.02
N GLU A 158 -19.55 -27.90 -2.33
CA GLU A 158 -20.80 -28.18 -3.02
C GLU A 158 -21.16 -26.97 -3.90
N LEU A 159 -21.76 -27.25 -5.06
CA LEU A 159 -22.15 -26.25 -6.06
C LEU A 159 -23.19 -25.29 -5.47
N ASP A 160 -22.73 -24.21 -4.85
CA ASP A 160 -23.60 -23.12 -4.43
C ASP A 160 -23.37 -21.84 -5.22
N LYS A 161 -24.49 -21.23 -5.60
CA LYS A 161 -24.65 -20.28 -6.70
C LYS A 161 -23.93 -18.95 -6.44
N GLU A 162 -22.95 -18.65 -7.30
CA GLU A 162 -22.40 -17.31 -7.55
C GLU A 162 -22.20 -16.40 -6.32
N SER A 163 -21.45 -16.86 -5.32
CA SER A 163 -20.72 -15.93 -4.46
C SER A 163 -19.64 -15.26 -5.31
N ARG A 164 -19.94 -14.09 -5.90
CA ARG A 164 -18.96 -13.27 -6.62
C ARG A 164 -17.90 -12.80 -5.62
N SER A 165 -16.86 -13.63 -5.44
CA SER A 165 -15.68 -13.30 -4.66
C SER A 165 -15.12 -11.98 -5.19
N VAL A 166 -14.79 -11.07 -4.27
CA VAL A 166 -14.11 -9.82 -4.63
C VAL A 166 -12.75 -10.24 -5.17
N ASP A 167 -12.46 -9.91 -6.43
CA ASP A 167 -11.13 -10.07 -7.00
C ASP A 167 -10.18 -9.07 -6.32
N ARG A 168 -9.63 -9.47 -5.17
CA ARG A 168 -8.75 -8.64 -4.34
C ARG A 168 -7.54 -8.19 -5.14
N PHE A 169 -7.02 -9.05 -6.02
CA PHE A 169 -5.87 -8.74 -6.86
C PHE A 169 -6.19 -7.69 -7.93
N GLY A 170 -7.28 -7.86 -8.68
CA GLY A 170 -7.72 -6.86 -9.66
C GLY A 170 -8.03 -5.52 -8.99
N LEU A 171 -8.56 -5.55 -7.77
CA LEU A 171 -8.87 -4.35 -7.00
C LEU A 171 -7.63 -3.63 -6.48
N LEU A 172 -6.63 -4.37 -6.02
CA LEU A 172 -5.30 -3.83 -5.71
C LEU A 172 -4.70 -3.18 -6.95
N LEU A 173 -4.67 -3.88 -8.09
CA LEU A 173 -4.17 -3.32 -9.35
C LEU A 173 -4.91 -2.03 -9.73
N GLY A 174 -6.23 -1.99 -9.58
CA GLY A 174 -7.04 -0.79 -9.82
C GLY A 174 -6.66 0.38 -8.92
N ILE A 175 -6.51 0.15 -7.61
CA ILE A 175 -6.03 1.15 -6.65
C ILE A 175 -4.64 1.65 -7.07
N LEU A 176 -3.75 0.73 -7.41
CA LEU A 176 -2.37 1.04 -7.75
C LEU A 176 -2.25 1.87 -9.04
N ILE A 177 -3.00 1.51 -10.08
CA ILE A 177 -3.09 2.28 -11.32
C ILE A 177 -3.65 3.68 -11.02
N SER A 178 -4.68 3.77 -10.18
CA SER A 178 -5.29 5.04 -9.81
C SER A 178 -4.33 5.94 -9.04
N VAL A 179 -3.54 5.38 -8.11
CA VAL A 179 -2.49 6.09 -7.36
C VAL A 179 -1.36 6.54 -8.28
N ALA A 180 -0.89 5.67 -9.17
CA ALA A 180 0.15 6.00 -10.15
C ALA A 180 -0.32 7.12 -11.09
N PHE A 181 -1.56 7.03 -11.58
CA PHE A 181 -2.15 8.04 -12.44
C PHE A 181 -2.36 9.37 -11.70
N LEU A 182 -2.83 9.34 -10.45
CA LEU A 182 -2.92 10.54 -9.61
C LEU A 182 -1.55 11.19 -9.41
N THR A 183 -0.52 10.39 -9.13
CA THR A 183 0.87 10.86 -8.96
C THR A 183 1.39 11.51 -10.24
N PHE A 184 1.18 10.85 -11.39
CA PHE A 184 1.50 11.39 -12.70
C PHE A 184 0.81 12.73 -12.93
N LEU A 185 -0.50 12.82 -12.69
CA LEU A 185 -1.26 14.06 -12.86
C LEU A 185 -0.78 15.17 -11.92
N THR A 186 -0.48 14.88 -10.66
CA THR A 186 0.06 15.87 -9.71
C THR A 186 1.42 16.41 -10.16
N GLN A 187 2.33 15.55 -10.62
CA GLN A 187 3.63 15.97 -11.12
C GLN A 187 3.47 16.86 -12.35
N PHE A 188 2.62 16.45 -13.28
CA PHE A 188 2.34 17.21 -14.50
C PHE A 188 1.68 18.57 -14.19
N ALA A 189 0.77 18.62 -13.22
CA ALA A 189 0.16 19.86 -12.76
C ALA A 189 1.15 20.81 -12.07
N LEU A 190 2.08 20.29 -11.27
CA LEU A 190 3.12 21.08 -10.61
C LEU A 190 4.14 21.67 -11.60
N GLN A 191 4.42 20.99 -12.69
CA GLN A 191 5.32 21.50 -13.72
C GLN A 191 4.69 22.54 -14.66
N GLY A 192 3.37 22.78 -14.60
CA GLY A 192 2.70 23.79 -15.43
C GLY A 192 2.57 23.43 -16.92
N LYS A 193 2.89 22.19 -17.31
CA LYS A 193 3.10 21.79 -18.72
C LYS A 193 1.86 21.18 -19.39
N PHE A 194 0.63 21.52 -18.99
CA PHE A 194 -0.56 21.13 -19.76
C PHE A 194 -0.64 21.93 -21.07
N ALA A 195 0.33 21.73 -21.95
CA ALA A 195 0.40 22.38 -23.24
C ALA A 195 -0.32 21.54 -24.30
N TRP A 196 -1.15 22.21 -25.09
CA TRP A 196 -1.74 21.66 -26.30
C TRP A 196 -0.99 22.23 -27.51
N VAL A 197 -0.76 21.41 -28.54
CA VAL A 197 0.02 21.79 -29.72
C VAL A 197 -0.91 22.00 -30.91
N ASN A 198 -0.94 23.25 -31.41
CA ASN A 198 -1.49 23.56 -32.74
C ASN A 198 -0.35 24.03 -33.65
N GLY A 199 0.22 23.13 -34.46
CA GLY A 199 1.35 23.47 -35.34
C GLY A 199 2.62 23.82 -34.56
N GLN A 200 3.07 25.09 -34.60
CA GLN A 200 4.34 25.54 -34.00
C GLN A 200 4.21 26.24 -32.62
N ASN A 201 3.00 26.56 -32.15
CA ASN A 201 2.82 27.31 -30.89
C ASN A 201 2.27 26.44 -29.76
N TRP A 202 2.88 26.61 -28.58
CA TRP A 202 2.48 25.98 -27.32
C TRP A 202 1.40 26.82 -26.67
N TYR A 203 0.19 26.29 -26.58
CA TYR A 203 -0.86 26.91 -25.79
C TYR A 203 -0.99 26.18 -24.46
N GLU A 204 -0.75 26.89 -23.36
CA GLU A 204 -1.16 26.40 -22.05
C GLU A 204 -2.67 26.19 -22.07
N ASN A 205 -3.10 24.97 -21.76
CA ASN A 205 -4.50 24.63 -21.64
C ASN A 205 -4.94 24.88 -20.18
N PRO A 206 -5.58 26.02 -19.87
CA PRO A 206 -5.97 26.36 -18.50
C PRO A 206 -7.09 25.45 -17.99
N VAL A 207 -7.76 24.69 -18.87
CA VAL A 207 -8.88 23.81 -18.52
C VAL A 207 -8.39 22.72 -17.58
N ILE A 208 -7.27 22.06 -17.90
CA ILE A 208 -6.80 20.94 -17.09
C ILE A 208 -6.34 21.44 -15.71
N HIS A 209 -5.64 22.58 -15.64
CA HIS A 209 -5.30 23.22 -14.37
C HIS A 209 -6.53 23.60 -13.54
N ARG A 210 -7.57 24.15 -14.18
CA ARG A 210 -8.83 24.54 -13.53
C ARG A 210 -9.60 23.35 -12.96
N TYR A 211 -9.67 22.25 -13.70
CA TYR A 211 -10.40 21.05 -13.30
C TYR A 211 -9.55 20.04 -12.51
N PHE A 212 -8.23 20.28 -12.40
CA PHE A 212 -7.31 19.41 -11.68
C PHE A 212 -7.76 19.07 -10.24
N PRO A 213 -8.20 20.01 -9.39
CA PRO A 213 -8.62 19.68 -8.03
C PRO A 213 -9.80 18.70 -7.99
N VAL A 214 -10.75 18.85 -8.93
CA VAL A 214 -11.95 17.99 -9.01
C VAL A 214 -11.58 16.61 -9.56
N MET A 215 -10.64 16.55 -10.52
CA MET A 215 -10.09 15.30 -11.05
C MET A 215 -9.26 14.53 -10.02
N ALA A 216 -8.40 15.22 -9.27
CA ALA A 216 -7.66 14.64 -8.17
C ALA A 216 -8.64 14.10 -7.10
N LEU A 217 -9.69 14.86 -6.78
CA LEU A 217 -10.74 14.43 -5.86
C LEU A 217 -11.47 13.19 -6.36
N SER A 218 -11.83 13.09 -7.65
CA SER A 218 -12.52 11.89 -8.18
C SER A 218 -11.65 10.65 -8.13
N LEU A 219 -10.36 10.78 -8.42
CA LEU A 219 -9.40 9.68 -8.28
C LEU A 219 -9.23 9.27 -6.81
N LEU A 220 -9.15 10.24 -5.90
CA LEU A 220 -9.04 9.98 -4.46
C LEU A 220 -10.29 9.26 -3.93
N VAL A 221 -11.49 9.70 -4.31
CA VAL A 221 -12.75 9.03 -3.97
C VAL A 221 -12.78 7.61 -4.52
N ALA A 222 -12.36 7.39 -5.77
CA ALA A 222 -12.27 6.05 -6.36
C ALA A 222 -11.32 5.14 -5.57
N ILE A 223 -10.13 5.63 -5.23
CA ILE A 223 -9.14 4.91 -4.40
C ILE A 223 -9.73 4.56 -3.04
N VAL A 224 -10.39 5.49 -2.36
CA VAL A 224 -10.98 5.26 -1.03
C VAL A 224 -12.08 4.20 -1.08
N VAL A 225 -12.96 4.26 -2.09
CA VAL A 225 -14.01 3.26 -2.29
C VAL A 225 -13.39 1.89 -2.58
N ASP A 226 -12.40 1.81 -3.46
CA ASP A 226 -11.75 0.54 -3.76
C ASP A 226 -11.04 -0.02 -2.51
N VAL A 227 -10.32 0.81 -1.75
CA VAL A 227 -9.72 0.39 -0.47
C VAL A 227 -10.80 -0.11 0.51
N ALA A 228 -11.94 0.59 0.63
CA ALA A 228 -13.02 0.13 1.49
C ALA A 228 -13.58 -1.24 1.05
N LEU A 229 -13.70 -1.50 -0.24
CA LEU A 229 -14.19 -2.79 -0.79
C LEU A 229 -13.20 -3.91 -0.45
N LEU A 230 -11.90 -3.60 -0.49
CA LEU A 230 -10.83 -4.50 -0.11
C LEU A 230 -10.85 -4.84 1.38
N LEU A 231 -11.14 -3.87 2.25
CA LEU A 231 -11.24 -4.08 3.70
C LEU A 231 -12.50 -4.86 4.10
N TYR A 232 -13.65 -4.54 3.51
CA TYR A 232 -14.90 -5.24 3.85
C TYR A 232 -14.98 -6.63 3.22
N GLY A 233 -14.26 -6.87 2.13
CA GLY A 233 -14.14 -8.17 1.45
C GLY A 233 -15.46 -8.73 0.90
N ARG A 234 -16.55 -7.95 0.96
CA ARG A 234 -17.91 -8.36 0.60
C ARG A 234 -18.64 -7.24 -0.15
N TRP A 235 -19.41 -7.62 -1.16
CA TRP A 235 -20.28 -6.71 -1.89
C TRP A 235 -21.58 -6.46 -1.13
N SER A 236 -21.58 -5.52 -0.18
CA SER A 236 -22.81 -5.02 0.44
C SER A 236 -23.54 -4.05 -0.50
N LEU A 237 -24.84 -3.83 -0.28
CA LEU A 237 -25.64 -2.90 -1.07
C LEU A 237 -25.07 -1.47 -1.00
N GLY A 238 -24.60 -1.05 0.18
CA GLY A 238 -23.88 0.21 0.35
C GLY A 238 -22.58 0.29 -0.46
N MET A 239 -21.82 -0.81 -0.51
CA MET A 239 -20.56 -0.84 -1.26
C MET A 239 -20.77 -0.76 -2.77
N ARG A 240 -21.80 -1.45 -3.28
CA ARG A 240 -22.20 -1.35 -4.69
C ARG A 240 -22.61 0.08 -5.06
N LEU A 241 -23.41 0.72 -4.21
CA LEU A 241 -23.80 2.12 -4.42
C LEU A 241 -22.60 3.07 -4.36
N ALA A 242 -21.66 2.85 -3.43
CA ALA A 242 -20.44 3.65 -3.34
C ALA A 242 -19.55 3.50 -4.59
N THR A 243 -19.38 2.28 -5.11
CA THR A 243 -18.65 2.03 -6.37
C THR A 243 -19.35 2.68 -7.55
N ILE A 244 -20.66 2.54 -7.67
CA ILE A 244 -21.42 3.18 -8.76
C ILE A 244 -21.29 4.71 -8.65
N GLY A 245 -21.44 5.27 -7.44
CA GLY A 245 -21.30 6.70 -7.19
C GLY A 245 -19.90 7.23 -7.53
N SER A 246 -18.84 6.51 -7.19
CA SER A 246 -17.47 6.92 -7.54
C SER A 246 -17.23 6.87 -9.05
N LYS A 247 -17.73 5.84 -9.76
CA LYS A 247 -17.63 5.75 -11.22
C LYS A 247 -18.44 6.86 -11.91
N LEU A 248 -19.63 7.17 -11.42
CA LEU A 248 -20.46 8.28 -11.92
C LEU A 248 -19.77 9.63 -11.69
N PHE A 249 -19.17 9.84 -10.52
CA PHE A 249 -18.43 11.06 -10.24
C PHE A 249 -17.23 11.22 -11.19
N SER A 250 -16.44 10.18 -11.39
CA SER A 250 -15.35 10.17 -12.36
C SER A 250 -15.84 10.43 -13.79
N LEU A 251 -17.00 9.88 -14.17
CA LEU A 251 -17.61 10.13 -15.48
C LEU A 251 -18.03 11.60 -15.66
N VAL A 252 -18.64 12.21 -14.63
CA VAL A 252 -19.01 13.63 -14.66
C VAL A 252 -17.79 14.52 -14.79
N VAL A 253 -16.71 14.22 -14.05
CA VAL A 253 -15.45 14.94 -14.18
C VAL A 253 -14.88 14.82 -15.59
N LEU A 254 -14.88 13.62 -16.17
CA LEU A 254 -14.43 13.39 -17.54
C LEU A 254 -15.25 14.24 -18.53
N LEU A 255 -16.59 14.28 -18.38
CA LEU A 255 -17.45 15.10 -19.23
C LEU A 255 -17.17 16.59 -19.08
N LEU A 256 -16.98 17.08 -17.85
CA LEU A 256 -16.60 18.48 -17.61
C LEU A 256 -15.25 18.83 -18.27
N LEU A 257 -14.30 17.90 -18.22
CA LEU A 257 -12.99 18.07 -18.84
C LEU A 257 -13.11 18.12 -20.37
N VAL A 258 -13.89 17.22 -20.98
CA VAL A 258 -14.13 17.19 -22.43
C VAL A 258 -14.88 18.45 -22.89
N VAL A 259 -15.96 18.84 -22.20
CA VAL A 259 -16.74 20.04 -22.53
C VAL A 259 -15.90 21.29 -22.36
N GLY A 260 -15.18 21.41 -21.24
CA GLY A 260 -14.28 22.53 -20.97
C GLY A 260 -13.17 22.63 -22.01
N HIS A 261 -12.59 21.49 -22.40
CA HIS A 261 -11.55 21.41 -23.41
C HIS A 261 -12.08 21.84 -24.78
N ASN A 262 -13.24 21.32 -25.19
CA ASN A 262 -13.90 21.70 -26.45
C ASN A 262 -14.26 23.19 -26.49
N ALA A 263 -14.77 23.75 -25.39
CA ALA A 263 -15.12 25.16 -25.30
C ALA A 263 -13.89 26.08 -25.40
N TRP A 264 -12.79 25.70 -24.74
CA TRP A 264 -11.52 26.40 -24.86
C TRP A 264 -10.97 26.30 -26.29
N PHE A 265 -11.01 25.12 -26.90
CA PHE A 265 -10.60 24.91 -28.29
C PHE A 265 -11.36 25.81 -29.27
N ALA A 266 -12.70 25.84 -29.16
CA ALA A 266 -13.53 26.67 -30.02
C ALA A 266 -13.26 28.18 -29.85
N ALA A 267 -12.80 28.60 -28.67
CA ALA A 267 -12.44 29.99 -28.39
C ALA A 267 -10.99 30.34 -28.78
N ALA A 268 -10.09 29.35 -28.83
CA ALA A 268 -8.67 29.53 -29.13
C ALA A 268 -8.35 29.60 -30.63
N GLY A 269 -9.26 29.16 -31.50
CA GLY A 269 -9.09 29.17 -32.96
C GLY A 269 -8.50 27.87 -33.50
#